data_AF-A0AAF0F3H2-F1
#
_entry.id   AF-A0AAF0F3H2-F1
#
_cell.length_a   1.000
_cell.length_b   1.000
_cell.length_c   1.000
_cell.angle_alpha   90.00
_cell.angle_beta   90.00
_cell.angle_gamma   90.00
#
_symmetry.space_group_name_H-M   'P 1'
#
loop_
_entity.id
_entity.type
_entity.pdbx_description
1 polymer ?
#
loop_
_entity_poly.entity_id
_entity_poly.type
_entity_poly.pdbx_seq_one_letter_code
_entity_poly.pdbx_strand_id
1 'polypeptide(L)' 'MPPPGHPLRARAIGLYKELHRLGREYPDPNYHFIPKLRAMFRRNAHLTDHEEVESKLALAEFRSIL' A
#
# COMPACT_ATOMS: atom_id res chain seq x y z
N MET A 1 -5.65 -0.69 -4.15
CA MET A 1 -6.36 0.38 -3.44
C MET A 1 -7.81 -0.03 -3.48
N PRO A 2 -8.44 -0.34 -2.33
CA PRO A 2 -9.82 -0.80 -2.32
C PRO A 2 -10.75 0.21 -3.03
N PRO A 3 -11.83 -0.27 -3.67
CA PRO A 3 -12.75 0.59 -4.41
C PRO A 3 -13.49 1.55 -3.48
N PRO A 4 -13.99 2.69 -3.99
CA PRO A 4 -14.85 3.60 -3.23
C PRO A 4 -15.98 2.84 -2.52
N GLY A 5 -16.29 3.21 -1.27
CA GLY A 5 -17.30 2.54 -0.45
C GLY A 5 -16.78 1.34 0.36
N HIS A 6 -15.59 0.80 0.05
CA HIS A 6 -15.00 -0.27 0.85
C HIS A 6 -14.58 0.26 2.24
N PRO A 7 -14.93 -0.42 3.35
CA PRO A 7 -14.68 0.08 4.72
C PRO A 7 -13.18 0.29 5.01
N LEU A 8 -12.31 -0.56 4.47
CA LEU A 8 -10.85 -0.45 4.66
C LEU A 8 -10.16 0.58 3.75
N ARG A 9 -10.89 1.30 2.89
CA ARG A 9 -10.27 2.22 1.92
C ARG A 9 -9.55 3.39 2.58
N ALA A 10 -10.10 3.93 3.66
CA ALA A 10 -9.48 5.05 4.39
C ALA A 10 -8.12 4.64 4.97
N ARG A 11 -8.05 3.45 5.61
CA ARG A 11 -6.81 2.85 6.10
C ARG A 11 -5.79 2.63 4.99
N ALA A 12 -6.23 2.07 3.85
CA ALA A 12 -5.37 1.87 2.68
C ALA A 12 -4.77 3.18 2.15
N ILE A 13 -5.51 4.28 2.18
CA ILE A 13 -5.00 5.62 1.79
C ILE A 13 -3.96 6.11 2.80
N GLY A 14 -4.21 5.96 4.09
CA GLY A 14 -3.26 6.32 5.14
C GLY A 14 -1.92 5.61 4.95
N LEU A 15 -1.98 4.29 4.84
CA LEU A 15 -0.80 3.44 4.64
C LEU A 15 -0.05 3.79 3.34
N TYR A 16 -0.77 4.03 2.23
CA TYR A 16 -0.13 4.45 0.99
C TYR A 16 0.65 5.76 1.14
N LYS A 17 0.10 6.75 1.85
CA LYS A 17 0.77 8.04 2.09
C LYS A 17 2.01 7.87 2.96
N GLU A 18 1.92 7.05 4.00
CA GLU A 18 3.04 6.74 4.89
C GLU A 18 4.17 6.06 4.13
N LEU A 19 3.89 4.96 3.42
CA LEU A 19 4.86 4.26 2.60
C LEU A 19 5.45 5.15 1.50
N HIS A 20 4.64 6.04 0.91
CA HIS A 20 5.14 7.00 -0.09
C HIS A 20 6.07 8.04 0.54
N ARG A 21 5.85 8.46 1.80
CA ARG A 21 6.77 9.34 2.51
C ARG A 21 8.10 8.63 2.76
N LEU A 22 8.06 7.44 3.35
CA LEU A 22 9.25 6.61 3.61
C LEU A 22 10.02 6.30 2.33
N GLY A 23 9.32 5.99 1.24
CA GLY A 23 9.91 5.71 -0.05
C GLY A 23 10.65 6.89 -0.70
N ARG A 24 10.43 8.14 -0.26
CA ARG A 24 11.22 9.31 -0.71
C ARG A 24 12.56 9.41 0.00
N GLU A 25 12.65 8.84 1.21
CA GLU A 25 13.85 8.81 2.05
C GLU A 25 14.64 7.50 1.83
N TYR A 26 14.21 6.66 0.87
CA TYR A 26 14.82 5.35 0.63
C TYR A 26 16.28 5.52 0.15
N PRO A 27 17.25 4.81 0.77
CA PRO A 27 18.67 5.08 0.58
C PRO A 27 19.19 4.70 -0.81
N ASP A 28 18.57 3.70 -1.45
CA ASP A 28 18.94 3.25 -2.78
C ASP A 28 18.00 3.85 -3.86
N PRO A 29 18.48 4.81 -4.68
CA PRO A 29 17.68 5.39 -5.75
C PRO A 29 17.33 4.38 -6.87
N ASN A 30 18.14 3.33 -7.05
CA ASN A 30 17.91 2.29 -8.06
C ASN A 30 16.90 1.23 -7.60
N TYR A 31 16.50 1.25 -6.32
CA TYR A 31 15.47 0.35 -5.84
C TYR A 31 14.09 0.67 -6.44
N HIS A 32 13.88 1.92 -6.91
CA HIS A 32 12.61 2.38 -7.50
C HIS A 32 11.40 2.10 -6.59
N PHE A 33 11.51 2.48 -5.32
CA PHE A 33 10.48 2.20 -4.30
C PHE A 33 9.08 2.71 -4.70
N ILE A 34 8.98 3.99 -5.07
CA ILE A 34 7.68 4.64 -5.39
C ILE A 34 6.97 3.97 -6.57
N PRO A 35 7.64 3.68 -7.71
CA PRO A 35 7.06 2.87 -8.78
C PRO A 35 6.54 1.50 -8.31
N LYS A 36 7.31 0.78 -7.49
CA LYS A 36 6.91 -0.53 -6.94
C LYS A 36 5.68 -0.41 -6.03
N LEU A 37 5.64 0.59 -5.15
CA LEU A 37 4.50 0.88 -4.28
C LEU A 37 3.22 1.13 -5.11
N ARG A 38 3.31 1.99 -6.12
CA ARG A 38 2.18 2.26 -7.03
C ARG A 38 1.70 1.00 -7.73
N ALA A 39 2.62 0.18 -8.24
CA ALA A 39 2.28 -1.08 -8.90
C ALA A 39 1.58 -2.05 -7.96
N MET A 40 2.07 -2.19 -6.72
CA MET A 40 1.46 -3.05 -5.71
C MET A 40 0.03 -2.61 -5.35
N PHE A 41 -0.20 -1.31 -5.12
CA PHE A 41 -1.55 -0.81 -4.85
C PHE A 41 -2.48 -0.92 -6.07
N ARG A 42 -1.96 -0.74 -7.30
CA ARG A 42 -2.75 -0.88 -8.53
C ARG A 42 -3.19 -2.32 -8.76
N ARG A 43 -2.26 -3.29 -8.59
CA ARG A 43 -2.55 -4.72 -8.78
C ARG A 43 -3.66 -5.21 -7.85
N ASN A 44 -3.77 -4.68 -6.65
CA ASN A 44 -4.79 -5.03 -5.66
C ASN A 44 -5.98 -4.05 -5.66
N ALA A 45 -6.22 -3.29 -6.74
CA ALA A 45 -7.32 -2.31 -6.78
C ALA A 45 -8.71 -2.91 -7.04
N HIS A 46 -8.75 -4.13 -7.60
CA HIS A 46 -9.98 -4.85 -7.88
C HIS A 46 -10.51 -5.65 -6.68
N LEU A 47 -9.73 -5.77 -5.60
CA LEU A 47 -10.12 -6.54 -4.43
C LEU A 47 -11.28 -5.85 -3.69
N THR A 48 -12.34 -6.63 -3.46
CA THR A 48 -13.55 -6.22 -2.73
C THR A 48 -13.81 -7.06 -1.50
N ASP A 49 -13.20 -8.25 -1.42
CA ASP A 49 -13.33 -9.12 -0.25
C ASP A 49 -12.62 -8.50 0.96
N HIS A 50 -13.31 -8.51 2.10
CA HIS A 50 -12.83 -7.83 3.29
C HIS A 50 -11.54 -8.48 3.84
N GLU A 51 -11.53 -9.81 3.95
CA GLU A 51 -10.41 -10.55 4.50
C GLU A 51 -9.19 -10.48 3.57
N GLU A 52 -9.42 -10.53 2.26
CA GLU A 52 -8.34 -10.40 1.29
C GLU A 52 -7.71 -9.00 1.33
N VAL A 53 -8.52 -7.94 1.39
CA VAL A 53 -8.02 -6.56 1.53
C VAL A 53 -7.25 -6.40 2.85
N GLU A 54 -7.80 -6.90 3.96
CA GLU A 54 -7.16 -6.85 5.27
C GLU A 54 -5.80 -7.54 5.26
N SER A 55 -5.71 -8.74 4.67
CA SER A 55 -4.46 -9.50 4.50
C SER A 55 -3.40 -8.71 3.71
N LYS A 56 -3.79 -8.04 2.61
CA LYS A 56 -2.85 -7.20 1.84
C LYS A 56 -2.38 -5.98 2.63
N LEU A 57 -3.27 -5.37 3.42
CA LEU A 57 -2.92 -4.22 4.25
C LEU A 57 -1.96 -4.62 5.37
N ALA A 58 -2.22 -5.72 6.06
CA ALA A 58 -1.32 -6.25 7.09
C ALA A 58 0.09 -6.54 6.55
N LEU A 59 0.19 -7.11 5.33
CA LEU A 59 1.47 -7.34 4.67
C LEU A 59 2.23 -6.04 4.36
N ALA A 60 1.52 -4.99 3.97
CA ALA A 60 2.11 -3.69 3.67
C ALA A 60 2.51 -2.93 4.94
N GLU A 61 1.76 -3.07 6.03
CA GLU A 61 2.08 -2.52 7.35
C GLU A 61 3.34 -3.15 7.95
N PHE A 62 3.49 -4.48 7.85
CA PHE A 62 4.73 -5.15 8.28
C PHE A 62 5.97 -4.57 7.58
N ARG A 63 5.84 -4.17 6.31
CA ARG A 63 6.92 -3.56 5.51
C ARG A 63 7.14 -2.07 5.78
N SER A 64 6.28 -1.42 6.58
CA SER A 64 6.48 -0.04 7.04
C SER A 64 7.30 0.05 8.33
N ILE A 65 7.51 -1.08 9.02
CA ILE A 65 8.19 -1.17 10.31
C ILE A 65 9.68 -1.59 10.18
N LEU A 66 10.14 -1.91 8.96
CA LEU A 66 11.52 -2.27 8.62
C LEU A 66 12.11 -1.26 7.64
#